data_AF-A0AAC9FSV8-F1
#
_entry.id   AF-A0AAC9FSV8-F1
#
_cell.length_a   1.000
_cell.length_b   1.000
_cell.length_c   1.000
_cell.angle_alpha   90.00
_cell.angle_beta   90.00
_cell.angle_gamma   90.00
#
_symmetry.space_group_name_H-M   'P 1'
#
loop_
_entity.id
_entity.type
_entity.pdbx_description
1 polymer ?
#
loop_
_entity_poly.entity_id
_entity_poly.type
_entity_poly.pdbx_seq_one_letter_code
_entity_poly.pdbx_strand_id
1 'polypeptide(L)'
;MVVLEQERVVSANRLAVREGVHAGLRRAGAQALVPHAVQLERDPAAEARLMQSLALALLAFTPHVTLDVADEATVLLEVEASLRLFGGHRALCRAVKYCAYRLGAVPVLGAGPTARGAAWLASTRPVRGRRTATPGGVRRAVGTSSCSQLVD
;
A
#
# COMPACT_ATOMS: atom_id res chain seq x y z
N MET A 1 7.07 9.23 14.89
CA MET A 1 8.07 8.82 13.88
C MET A 1 7.73 9.51 12.58
N VAL A 2 8.74 10.08 11.96
CA VAL A 2 8.66 10.80 10.69
C VAL A 2 9.76 10.27 9.78
N VAL A 3 9.44 9.97 8.53
CA VAL A 3 10.40 9.55 7.50
C VAL A 3 10.63 10.71 6.57
N LEU A 4 11.90 10.99 6.27
CA LEU A 4 12.35 12.15 5.52
C LEU A 4 13.08 11.74 4.25
N GLU A 5 12.93 12.55 3.21
CA GLU A 5 13.70 12.48 1.97
C GLU A 5 14.02 13.92 1.58
N GLN A 6 15.31 14.24 1.36
CA GLN A 6 15.75 15.59 0.98
C GLN A 6 15.19 16.71 1.90
N GLU A 7 15.33 16.53 3.23
CA GLU A 7 14.84 17.49 4.24
C GLU A 7 13.31 17.70 4.27
N ARG A 8 12.53 16.79 3.67
CA ARG A 8 11.07 16.84 3.63
C ARG A 8 10.43 15.55 4.10
N VAL A 9 9.31 15.68 4.80
CA VAL A 9 8.50 14.55 5.24
C VAL A 9 7.92 13.83 4.04
N VAL A 10 8.15 12.53 3.94
CA VAL A 10 7.50 11.66 2.95
C VAL A 10 6.46 10.74 3.60
N SER A 11 6.67 10.39 4.87
CA SER A 11 5.71 9.59 5.64
C SER A 11 5.79 9.97 7.12
N ALA A 12 4.67 9.82 7.83
CA ALA A 12 4.60 10.07 9.26
C ALA A 12 3.63 9.09 9.91
N ASN A 13 3.95 8.67 11.13
CA ASN A 13 3.03 7.82 11.89
C ASN A 13 1.78 8.60 12.33
N ARG A 14 0.73 7.87 12.73
CA ARG A 14 -0.57 8.46 13.08
C ARG A 14 -0.50 9.53 14.17
N LEU A 15 0.41 9.38 15.14
CA LEU A 15 0.58 10.36 16.21
C LEU A 15 1.13 11.68 15.65
N ALA A 16 2.20 11.63 14.86
CA ALA A 16 2.76 12.82 14.22
C ALA A 16 1.75 13.50 13.27
N VAL A 17 0.96 12.72 12.53
CA VAL A 17 -0.09 13.28 11.66
C VAL A 17 -1.16 14.04 12.44
N ARG A 18 -1.52 13.58 13.65
CA ARG A 18 -2.49 14.28 14.51
C ARG A 18 -1.97 15.63 15.01
N GLU A 19 -0.66 15.75 15.19
CA GLU A 19 0.02 17.00 15.55
C GLU A 19 0.29 17.91 14.34
N GLY A 20 -0.25 17.58 13.16
CA GLY A 20 -0.15 18.41 11.95
C GLY A 20 1.01 18.07 11.02
N VAL A 21 1.79 17.02 11.28
CA VAL A 21 2.83 16.57 10.34
C VAL A 21 2.19 15.94 9.10
N HIS A 22 2.53 16.43 7.92
CA HIS A 22 2.07 15.88 6.64
C HIS A 22 3.22 15.77 5.63
N ALA A 23 3.00 15.01 4.56
CA ALA A 23 3.98 14.91 3.48
C ALA A 23 4.28 16.29 2.86
N GLY A 24 5.54 16.51 2.47
CA GLY A 24 6.05 17.77 1.95
C GLY A 24 6.51 18.77 3.01
N LEU A 25 6.12 18.60 4.29
CA LEU A 25 6.56 19.47 5.39
C LEU A 25 8.09 19.43 5.52
N ARG A 26 8.73 20.58 5.73
CA ARG A 26 10.19 20.65 5.95
C ARG A 26 10.57 20.02 7.29
N ARG A 27 11.79 19.46 7.40
CA ARG A 27 12.33 18.91 8.66
C ARG A 27 12.14 19.86 9.85
N ALA A 28 12.52 21.12 9.69
CA ALA A 28 12.37 22.13 10.74
C ALA A 28 10.92 22.31 11.21
N GLY A 29 9.96 22.27 10.27
CA GLY A 29 8.53 22.33 10.61
C GLY A 29 8.07 21.08 11.36
N ALA A 30 8.52 19.90 10.94
CA ALA A 30 8.23 18.66 11.66
C ALA A 30 8.83 18.68 13.09
N GLN A 31 10.06 19.17 13.24
CA GLN A 31 10.73 19.32 14.53
C GLN A 31 10.03 20.32 15.46
N ALA A 32 9.47 21.40 14.91
CA ALA A 32 8.71 22.37 15.70
C ALA A 32 7.38 21.79 16.22
N LEU A 33 6.69 20.99 15.42
CA LEU A 33 5.42 20.35 15.81
C LEU A 33 5.62 19.16 16.75
N VAL A 34 6.63 18.33 16.48
CA VAL A 34 6.88 17.08 17.22
C VAL A 34 8.37 16.92 17.55
N PRO A 35 8.91 17.69 18.50
CA PRO A 35 10.36 17.75 18.76
C PRO A 35 10.96 16.43 19.24
N HIS A 36 10.15 15.56 19.82
CA HIS A 36 10.56 14.24 20.31
C HIS A 36 10.32 13.10 19.30
N ALA A 37 9.85 13.41 18.09
CA ALA A 37 9.62 12.38 17.09
C ALA A 37 10.95 11.81 16.58
N VAL A 38 11.06 10.47 16.60
CA VAL A 38 12.12 9.77 15.87
C VAL A 38 12.03 10.13 14.38
N GLN A 39 13.11 10.69 13.84
CA GLN A 39 13.27 11.02 12.43
C GLN A 39 14.15 9.96 11.76
N LEU A 40 13.66 9.40 10.66
CA LEU A 40 14.37 8.41 9.85
C LEU A 40 14.60 8.99 8.46
N GLU A 41 15.79 8.82 7.90
CA GLU A 41 16.00 9.04 6.47
C GLU A 41 15.41 7.87 5.68
N ARG A 42 14.80 8.17 4.55
CA ARG A 42 14.31 7.16 3.62
C ARG A 42 15.49 6.37 3.06
N ASP A 43 15.37 5.05 3.09
CA ASP A 43 16.34 4.13 2.45
C ASP A 43 15.61 3.34 1.35
N PRO A 44 15.59 3.86 0.11
CA PRO A 44 14.95 3.17 -1.02
C PRO A 44 15.52 1.78 -1.28
N ALA A 45 16.80 1.54 -0.95
CA ALA A 45 17.42 0.24 -1.15
C ALA A 45 16.90 -0.78 -0.13
N ALA A 46 16.67 -0.38 1.13
CA ALA A 46 16.02 -1.23 2.12
C ALA A 46 14.56 -1.51 1.77
N GLU A 47 13.83 -0.51 1.29
CA GLU A 47 12.45 -0.67 0.81
C GLU A 47 12.38 -1.68 -0.34
N ALA A 48 13.25 -1.54 -1.35
CA ALA A 48 13.31 -2.48 -2.48
C ALA A 48 13.65 -3.92 -2.03
N ARG A 49 14.58 -4.09 -1.09
CA ARG A 49 14.90 -5.42 -0.52
C ARG A 49 13.72 -6.03 0.21
N LEU A 50 12.95 -5.22 0.96
CA LEU A 50 11.73 -5.69 1.61
C LEU A 50 10.68 -6.13 0.58
N MET A 51 10.48 -5.34 -0.48
CA MET A 51 9.53 -5.66 -1.55
C MET A 51 9.90 -6.95 -2.30
N GLN A 52 11.19 -7.15 -2.58
CA GLN A 52 11.67 -8.41 -3.17
C GLN A 52 11.46 -9.59 -2.22
N SER A 53 11.77 -9.42 -0.93
CA SER A 53 11.56 -10.47 0.08
C SER A 53 10.09 -10.84 0.23
N LEU A 54 9.19 -9.85 0.17
CA LEU A 54 7.74 -10.05 0.14
C LEU A 54 7.33 -10.84 -1.11
N ALA A 55 7.75 -10.42 -2.30
CA ALA A 55 7.41 -11.11 -3.54
C ALA A 55 7.83 -12.59 -3.51
N LEU A 56 9.06 -12.87 -3.04
CA LEU A 56 9.57 -14.23 -2.89
C LEU A 56 8.77 -15.04 -1.86
N ALA A 57 8.46 -14.47 -0.70
CA ALA A 57 7.69 -15.17 0.32
C ALA A 57 6.25 -15.45 -0.14
N LEU A 58 5.68 -14.57 -0.97
CA LEU A 58 4.33 -14.70 -1.49
C LEU A 58 4.19 -15.77 -2.58
N LEU A 59 5.30 -16.26 -3.14
CA LEU A 59 5.30 -17.44 -4.03
C LEU A 59 4.73 -18.69 -3.35
N ALA A 60 4.73 -18.74 -2.01
CA ALA A 60 4.09 -19.81 -1.24
C ALA A 60 2.57 -19.88 -1.46
N PHE A 61 1.93 -18.82 -1.96
CA PHE A 61 0.48 -18.74 -2.18
C PHE A 61 0.06 -18.89 -3.63
N THR A 62 0.95 -18.55 -4.57
CA THR A 62 0.72 -18.63 -6.01
C THR A 62 2.06 -18.48 -6.74
N PRO A 63 2.30 -19.20 -7.86
CA PRO A 63 3.46 -18.93 -8.71
C PRO A 63 3.34 -17.60 -9.47
N HIS A 64 2.15 -16.98 -9.50
CA HIS A 64 1.89 -15.75 -10.26
C HIS A 64 1.97 -14.52 -9.35
N VAL A 65 3.21 -14.08 -9.10
CA VAL A 65 3.54 -12.90 -8.30
C VAL A 65 4.30 -11.89 -9.16
N THR A 66 3.89 -10.63 -9.14
CA THR A 66 4.60 -9.53 -9.82
C THR A 66 4.70 -8.30 -8.93
N LEU A 67 5.80 -7.56 -9.06
CA LEU A 67 5.89 -6.20 -8.53
C LEU A 67 5.18 -5.25 -9.50
N ASP A 68 4.40 -4.31 -8.98
CA ASP A 68 3.75 -3.31 -9.83
C ASP A 68 4.78 -2.30 -10.31
N VAL A 69 4.81 -2.07 -11.62
CA VAL A 69 5.73 -1.10 -12.25
C VAL A 69 5.25 0.33 -12.02
N ALA A 70 3.95 0.53 -11.80
CA ALA A 70 3.39 1.85 -11.54
C ALA A 70 3.50 2.29 -10.07
N ASP A 71 3.72 1.33 -9.15
CA ASP A 71 3.84 1.57 -7.72
C ASP A 71 4.81 0.57 -7.09
N GLU A 72 6.01 1.05 -6.81
CA GLU A 72 7.11 0.26 -6.24
C GLU A 72 6.78 -0.37 -4.87
N ALA A 73 5.73 0.12 -4.19
CA ALA A 73 5.25 -0.40 -2.92
C ALA A 73 4.12 -1.44 -3.06
N THR A 74 3.81 -1.90 -4.28
CA THR A 74 2.71 -2.83 -4.55
C THR A 74 3.20 -4.17 -5.11
N VAL A 75 2.68 -5.27 -4.53
CA VAL A 75 2.83 -6.64 -5.04
C VAL A 75 1.48 -7.17 -5.50
N LEU A 76 1.44 -7.73 -6.70
CA LEU A 76 0.24 -8.28 -7.34
C LEU A 76 0.30 -9.81 -7.33
N LEU A 77 -0.86 -10.42 -7.06
CA LEU A 77 -1.00 -11.87 -6.96
C LEU A 77 -2.23 -12.31 -7.76
N GLU A 78 -2.06 -13.27 -8.66
CA GLU A 78 -3.16 -14.07 -9.23
C GLU A 78 -3.36 -15.29 -8.33
N VAL A 79 -4.56 -15.46 -7.77
CA VAL A 79 -4.80 -16.44 -6.69
C VAL A 79 -6.01 -17.33 -6.94
N GLU A 80 -6.71 -17.20 -8.06
CA GLU A 80 -7.96 -17.90 -8.35
C GLU A 80 -7.78 -19.41 -8.23
N ALA A 81 -6.72 -19.95 -8.84
CA ALA A 81 -6.40 -21.37 -8.82
C ALA A 81 -6.05 -21.87 -7.40
N SER A 82 -5.48 -21.02 -6.54
CA SER A 82 -5.02 -21.41 -5.21
C SER A 82 -6.07 -21.17 -4.10
N LEU A 83 -7.17 -20.47 -4.38
CA LEU A 83 -8.20 -20.16 -3.38
C LEU A 83 -8.70 -21.40 -2.64
N ARG A 84 -8.94 -22.52 -3.34
CA ARG A 84 -9.44 -23.76 -2.71
C ARG A 84 -8.41 -24.37 -1.74
N LEU A 85 -7.12 -24.32 -2.09
CA LEU A 85 -6.02 -24.84 -1.26
C LEU A 85 -5.92 -24.10 0.08
N PHE A 86 -6.17 -22.79 0.06
CA PHE A 86 -6.08 -21.96 1.26
C PHE A 86 -7.39 -21.84 2.04
N GLY A 87 -8.41 -22.64 1.73
CA GLY A 87 -9.71 -22.59 2.43
C GLY A 87 -10.52 -21.33 2.09
N GLY A 88 -10.29 -20.76 0.90
CA GLY A 88 -11.01 -19.62 0.35
C GLY A 88 -10.34 -18.26 0.60
N HIS A 89 -10.90 -17.25 -0.07
CA HIS A 89 -10.34 -15.89 -0.15
C HIS A 89 -9.98 -15.27 1.22
N ARG A 90 -10.87 -15.36 2.21
CA ARG A 90 -10.63 -14.76 3.53
C ARG A 90 -9.47 -15.41 4.28
N ALA A 91 -9.31 -16.71 4.15
CA ALA A 91 -8.23 -17.45 4.80
C ALA A 91 -6.89 -17.14 4.12
N LEU A 92 -6.86 -17.09 2.79
CA LEU A 92 -5.70 -16.63 2.02
C LEU A 92 -5.29 -15.21 2.43
N CYS A 93 -6.21 -14.24 2.48
CA CYS A 93 -5.88 -12.88 2.90
C CYS A 93 -5.29 -12.79 4.31
N ARG A 94 -5.74 -13.63 5.25
CA ARG A 94 -5.15 -13.69 6.60
C ARG A 94 -3.72 -14.24 6.55
N ALA A 95 -3.50 -15.30 5.79
CA ALA A 95 -2.19 -15.92 5.63
C ALA A 95 -1.18 -14.96 4.97
N VAL A 96 -1.59 -14.28 3.90
CA VAL A 96 -0.79 -13.24 3.23
C VAL A 96 -0.42 -12.11 4.19
N LYS A 97 -1.39 -11.58 4.96
CA LYS A 97 -1.12 -10.55 5.97
C LYS A 97 -0.11 -11.04 7.01
N TYR A 98 -0.30 -12.25 7.53
CA TYR A 98 0.60 -12.83 8.52
C TYR A 98 2.03 -13.00 7.97
N CYS A 99 2.15 -13.48 6.74
CA CYS A 99 3.43 -13.60 6.03
C CYS A 99 4.14 -12.23 5.93
N ALA A 100 3.42 -11.19 5.50
CA ALA A 100 3.98 -9.84 5.41
C ALA A 100 4.39 -9.26 6.78
N TYR A 101 3.58 -9.46 7.82
CA TYR A 101 3.91 -9.03 9.18
C TYR A 101 5.19 -9.69 9.70
N ARG A 102 5.39 -10.97 9.40
CA ARG A 102 6.62 -11.71 9.75
C ARG A 102 7.88 -11.14 9.09
N LEU A 103 7.73 -10.45 7.98
CA LEU A 103 8.79 -9.74 7.27
C LEU A 103 8.93 -8.27 7.68
N GLY A 104 8.13 -7.79 8.65
CA GLY A 104 8.14 -6.41 9.12
C GLY A 104 7.28 -5.44 8.30
N ALA A 105 6.47 -5.93 7.36
CA ALA A 105 5.57 -5.11 6.55
C ALA A 105 4.15 -5.07 7.13
N VAL A 106 3.45 -3.95 6.92
CA VAL A 106 2.04 -3.78 7.29
C VAL A 106 1.22 -3.60 6.00
N PRO A 107 0.74 -4.68 5.37
CA PRO A 107 0.12 -4.58 4.05
C PRO A 107 -1.32 -4.06 4.12
N VAL A 108 -1.69 -3.30 3.09
CA VAL A 108 -3.10 -3.05 2.73
C VAL A 108 -3.44 -3.98 1.57
N LEU A 109 -4.54 -4.73 1.68
CA LEU A 109 -4.96 -5.65 0.64
C LEU A 109 -6.18 -5.09 -0.10
N GLY A 110 -6.10 -5.09 -1.43
CA GLY A 110 -7.23 -4.95 -2.34
C GLY A 110 -7.42 -6.24 -3.12
N ALA A 111 -8.65 -6.53 -3.53
CA ALA A 111 -8.98 -7.72 -4.30
C ALA A 111 -10.02 -7.37 -5.35
N GLY A 112 -9.83 -7.87 -6.56
CA GLY A 112 -10.71 -7.63 -7.69
C GLY A 112 -10.41 -8.58 -8.84
N PRO A 113 -11.24 -8.59 -9.88
CA PRO A 113 -11.09 -9.49 -11.03
C PRO A 113 -9.92 -9.12 -11.95
N THR A 114 -9.25 -7.98 -11.69
CA THR A 114 -8.06 -7.56 -12.42
C THR A 114 -7.01 -7.06 -11.43
N ALA A 115 -5.73 -7.27 -11.77
CA ALA A 115 -4.62 -6.85 -10.93
C ALA A 115 -4.65 -5.33 -10.65
N ARG A 116 -4.88 -4.51 -11.68
CA ARG A 116 -4.99 -3.05 -11.54
C ARG A 116 -6.19 -2.61 -10.68
N GLY A 117 -7.32 -3.31 -10.78
CA GLY A 117 -8.49 -3.04 -9.93
C GLY A 117 -8.21 -3.37 -8.45
N ALA A 118 -7.51 -4.47 -8.20
CA ALA A 118 -7.07 -4.85 -6.86
C ALA A 118 -6.06 -3.83 -6.29
N ALA A 119 -5.07 -3.40 -7.08
CA ALA A 119 -4.10 -2.37 -6.70
C ALA A 119 -4.78 -1.04 -6.36
N TRP A 120 -5.72 -0.60 -7.20
CA TRP A 120 -6.51 0.60 -6.92
C TRP A 120 -7.31 0.50 -5.62
N LEU A 121 -7.95 -0.64 -5.35
CA LEU A 121 -8.65 -0.86 -4.09
C LEU A 121 -7.71 -0.85 -2.87
N ALA A 122 -6.47 -1.35 -3.04
CA ALA A 122 -5.46 -1.32 -1.99
C ALA A 122 -4.95 0.11 -1.71
N SER A 123 -4.79 0.93 -2.76
CA SER A 123 -4.31 2.31 -2.64
C SER A 123 -5.39 3.27 -2.13
N THR A 124 -6.67 2.97 -2.35
CA THR A 124 -7.76 3.70 -1.71
C THR A 124 -7.73 3.46 -0.20
N ARG A 125 -7.24 4.44 0.56
CA ARG A 125 -7.34 4.43 2.04
C ARG A 125 -8.79 4.11 2.42
N PRO A 126 -9.04 3.18 3.35
CA PRO A 126 -10.38 3.04 3.91
C PRO A 126 -10.70 4.33 4.66
N VAL A 127 -11.46 5.22 4.03
CA VAL A 127 -12.35 6.12 4.77
C VAL A 127 -13.14 5.20 5.68
N ARG A 128 -13.04 5.38 7.01
CA ARG A 128 -13.74 4.54 7.99
C ARG A 128 -15.20 4.36 7.55
N GLY A 129 -15.48 3.18 7.01
CA GLY A 129 -16.70 2.88 6.28
C GLY A 129 -16.49 1.51 5.63
N ARG A 130 -16.97 0.48 6.30
CA ARG A 130 -16.88 -0.93 5.91
C ARG A 130 -17.39 -1.10 4.47
N ARG A 131 -16.50 -1.27 3.49
CA ARG A 131 -16.88 -1.69 2.12
C ARG A 131 -16.39 -3.11 1.92
N THR A 132 -17.26 -4.07 2.20
CA THR A 132 -17.16 -5.40 1.59
C THR A 132 -17.63 -5.25 0.16
N ALA A 133 -16.72 -5.37 -0.83
CA ALA A 133 -17.14 -5.55 -2.21
C ALA A 133 -17.77 -6.95 -2.34
N THR A 134 -19.07 -7.00 -2.52
CA THR A 134 -19.80 -8.22 -2.88
C THR A 134 -19.40 -8.60 -4.30
N PRO A 135 -19.14 -9.89 -4.62
CA PRO A 135 -18.90 -10.30 -6.01
C PRO A 135 -20.25 -10.29 -6.73
N GLY A 136 -20.53 -9.19 -7.43
CA GLY A 136 -21.77 -9.02 -8.17
C GLY A 136 -21.80 -7.67 -8.87
N GLY A 137 -21.39 -7.64 -10.13
CA GLY A 137 -21.64 -6.53 -11.05
C GLY A 137 -20.67 -5.35 -10.93
N VAL A 138 -19.58 -5.38 -11.69
CA VAL A 138 -18.84 -4.18 -12.08
C VAL A 138 -19.71 -3.42 -13.09
N ARG A 139 -20.57 -2.51 -12.61
CA ARG A 139 -21.10 -1.44 -13.48
C ARG A 139 -20.23 -0.20 -13.31
N ARG A 140 -19.71 0.27 -14.45
CA ARG A 140 -18.94 1.50 -14.61
C ARG A 140 -19.62 2.68 -13.90
N ALA A 141 -18.82 3.44 -13.17
CA ALA A 141 -18.94 4.89 -13.15
C ALA A 141 -17.59 5.44 -13.60
N VAL A 142 -17.32 5.39 -14.91
CA VAL A 142 -16.32 6.28 -15.51
C VAL A 142 -16.97 7.66 -15.47
N GLY A 143 -16.76 8.37 -14.37
CA GLY A 143 -16.96 9.81 -14.34
C GLY A 143 -15.82 10.42 -15.13
N THR A 144 -16.12 10.86 -16.36
CA THR A 144 -15.28 11.80 -17.08
C THR A 144 -15.18 13.07 -16.26
N SER A 145 -14.02 13.32 -15.66
CA SER A 145 -13.68 14.62 -15.10
C SER A 145 -12.40 15.10 -15.78
N SER A 146 -12.65 15.87 -16.85
CA SER A 146 -11.85 16.91 -17.48
C SER A 146 -10.33 16.83 -17.34
N CYS A 147 -9.72 16.56 -18.49
CA CYS A 147 -8.41 17.04 -18.88
C CYS A 147 -8.46 18.59 -18.91
N SER A 148 -7.73 19.24 -18.01
CA SER A 148 -7.31 20.63 -18.17
C SER A 148 -5.97 20.81 -17.49
N GLN A 149 -5.03 21.41 -18.23
CA GLN A 149 -3.70 21.89 -17.84
C GLN A 149 -2.53 20.92 -18.04
N LEU A 150 -2.18 20.72 -19.32
CA LEU A 150 -0.80 20.57 -19.79
C LEU A 150 -0.73 21.09 -21.24
N VAL A 151 -0.49 22.40 -21.42
CA VAL A 151 0.30 23.00 -22.51
C VAL A 151 0.81 24.34 -21.99
N ASP A 152 2.09 24.40 -21.64
CA ASP A 152 3.04 25.04 -22.56
C ASP A 152 3.79 23.90 -23.27
#